data_AF-A0A945Z9X2-F1
#
_entry.id   AF-A0A945Z9X2-F1
#
_cell.length_a   1.000
_cell.length_b   1.000
_cell.length_c   1.000
_cell.angle_alpha   90.00
_cell.angle_beta   90.00
_cell.angle_gamma   90.00
#
_symmetry.space_group_name_H-M   'P 1'
#
loop_
_entity.id
_entity.type
_entity.pdbx_description
1 polymer ?
#
loop_
_entity_poly.entity_id
_entity_poly.type
_entity_poly.pdbx_seq_one_letter_code
_entity_poly.pdbx_strand_id
1 'polypeptide(L)'
;MNHLLKTLTVAFLLLGASQSHATHIMGMNISYEHITGDTYVITTDFWRYCGGSAFNGSPTNASTGVPTSYTIYCPALGMSESRPTVFDTLIDVSPICDSLSQSQNSCVAGWQTGLLGIEWTIRRDTLVLSELPNSSCSEFLLVYGSGARNTGVNYLSQPSIAGYTTLRQQTYPNNTSPLFTTEKPIPFFCDGQQVTYNWGIVEQDGDSLYWELDTALTTYNTISGFNYITYNAPWDGLNPMTGVTIDSATGQLEFVAFKPAGLIAANYAIAVKVSEYDQESGELISTTQRDVQFIVMDSCENYSPEQDPQGIIDFVGSGAVINSSTVEVCVGQNFEFKIAVYDLDTTGGYSTDSIDIDCNIGTVLPGATWSRLGTNPDTVTVSWNAIPVNQSIVPFNLTLTDDACPVTGFNIYNYLIKIIPSTFLGPDTAICSLDTISLNANGGDTFYWSTLQGDPIITGGVNQNFGCVECPNPWI
;
A
#
# COMPACT_ATOMS: atom_id res chain seq x y z
N MET A 1 50.84 0.16 -45.74
CA MET A 1 49.45 0.64 -45.68
C MET A 1 48.42 -0.46 -45.37
N ASN A 2 48.61 -1.70 -45.82
CA ASN A 2 47.65 -2.80 -45.56
C ASN A 2 47.67 -3.43 -44.15
N HIS A 3 48.74 -3.25 -43.36
CA HIS A 3 48.78 -3.75 -41.98
C HIS A 3 48.13 -2.80 -40.97
N LEU A 4 48.24 -1.48 -41.15
CA LEU A 4 47.56 -0.50 -40.28
C LEU A 4 46.03 -0.59 -40.37
N LEU A 5 45.49 -0.88 -41.56
CA LEU A 5 44.05 -0.98 -41.79
C LEU A 5 43.43 -2.22 -41.12
N LYS A 6 44.16 -3.35 -41.08
CA LYS A 6 43.71 -4.58 -40.41
C LYS A 6 43.73 -4.46 -38.89
N THR A 7 44.70 -3.75 -38.31
CA THR A 7 44.74 -3.51 -36.86
C THR A 7 43.67 -2.51 -36.41
N LEU A 8 43.33 -1.52 -37.25
CA LEU A 8 42.23 -0.57 -36.97
C LEU A 8 40.84 -1.24 -37.02
N THR A 9 40.66 -2.23 -37.90
CA THR A 9 39.37 -2.93 -38.07
C THR A 9 39.10 -3.92 -36.92
N VAL A 10 40.13 -4.55 -36.36
CA VAL A 10 40.01 -5.44 -35.18
C VAL A 10 39.86 -4.64 -33.88
N ALA A 11 40.43 -3.44 -33.79
CA ALA A 11 40.22 -2.53 -32.65
C ALA A 11 38.80 -1.95 -32.59
N PHE A 12 38.09 -1.85 -33.73
CA PHE A 12 36.70 -1.38 -33.78
C PHE A 12 35.68 -2.47 -33.41
N LEU A 13 36.05 -3.75 -33.50
CA LEU A 13 35.22 -4.90 -33.09
C LEU A 13 35.32 -5.23 -31.59
N LEU A 14 36.32 -4.67 -30.89
CA LEU A 14 36.53 -4.81 -29.44
C LEU A 14 36.04 -3.60 -28.63
N LEU A 15 35.52 -2.57 -29.30
CA LEU A 15 34.80 -1.47 -28.64
C LEU A 15 33.35 -1.91 -28.40
N GLY A 16 33.19 -2.68 -27.32
CA GLY A 16 32.00 -2.74 -26.49
C GLY A 16 30.65 -2.74 -27.20
N ALA A 17 30.18 -3.93 -27.57
CA ALA A 17 28.75 -4.18 -27.50
C ALA A 17 28.34 -4.17 -26.02
N SER A 18 28.21 -2.99 -25.42
CA SER A 18 27.42 -2.83 -24.20
C SER A 18 26.01 -3.25 -24.59
N GLN A 19 25.52 -4.38 -24.06
CA GLN A 19 24.08 -4.59 -24.10
C GLN A 19 23.47 -3.46 -23.29
N SER A 20 22.81 -2.53 -23.99
CA SER A 20 21.96 -1.53 -23.37
C SER A 20 20.77 -2.29 -22.79
N HIS A 21 20.90 -2.76 -21.54
CA HIS A 21 19.77 -3.25 -20.78
C HIS A 21 18.93 -2.04 -20.39
N ALA A 22 17.94 -1.71 -21.21
CA ALA A 22 16.82 -0.90 -20.76
C ALA A 22 16.02 -1.79 -19.80
N THR A 23 16.12 -1.50 -18.52
CA THR A 23 15.28 -2.04 -17.45
C THR A 23 13.94 -1.30 -17.50
N HIS A 24 12.85 -2.06 -17.31
CA HIS A 24 11.47 -1.63 -17.51
C HIS A 24 10.72 -1.67 -16.17
N ILE A 25 11.11 -0.78 -15.25
CA ILE A 25 10.57 -0.73 -13.89
C ILE A 25 9.27 0.08 -13.91
N MET A 26 8.22 -0.50 -13.34
CA MET A 26 6.87 0.09 -13.27
C MET A 26 6.60 0.73 -11.91
N GLY A 27 7.34 0.34 -10.87
CA GLY A 27 7.28 1.02 -9.59
C GLY A 27 8.09 0.32 -8.51
N MET A 28 8.17 0.96 -7.35
CA MET A 28 8.73 0.39 -6.13
C MET A 28 8.30 1.14 -4.87
N ASN A 29 8.41 0.47 -3.73
CA ASN A 29 8.48 1.10 -2.41
C ASN A 29 9.33 0.27 -1.46
N ILE A 30 9.63 0.85 -0.30
CA ILE A 30 10.30 0.21 0.83
C ILE A 30 9.56 0.59 2.10
N SER A 31 9.33 -0.39 2.97
CA SER A 31 8.65 -0.23 4.27
C SER A 31 9.40 -1.03 5.34
N TYR A 32 9.06 -0.79 6.60
CA TYR A 32 9.55 -1.54 7.76
C TYR A 32 8.43 -1.87 8.73
N GLU A 33 8.55 -3.02 9.39
CA GLU A 33 7.70 -3.47 10.50
C GLU A 33 8.57 -3.67 11.74
N HIS A 34 8.14 -3.11 12.88
CA HIS A 34 8.79 -3.37 14.17
C HIS A 34 8.41 -4.75 14.70
N ILE A 35 9.42 -5.54 15.10
CA ILE A 35 9.18 -6.86 15.67
C ILE A 35 9.37 -6.85 17.19
N THR A 36 10.54 -6.39 17.63
CA THR A 36 10.89 -6.30 19.05
C THR A 36 12.20 -5.53 19.21
N GLY A 37 12.33 -4.77 20.30
CA GLY A 37 13.58 -4.07 20.62
C GLY A 37 14.00 -3.14 19.47
N ASP A 38 15.20 -3.37 18.91
CA ASP A 38 15.75 -2.65 17.76
C ASP A 38 15.75 -3.49 16.46
N THR A 39 14.92 -4.53 16.43
CA THR A 39 14.78 -5.47 15.31
C THR A 39 13.56 -5.15 14.46
N TYR A 40 13.81 -5.03 13.16
CA TYR A 40 12.87 -4.64 12.13
C TYR A 40 12.86 -5.63 10.98
N VAL A 41 11.70 -5.81 10.35
CA VAL A 41 11.61 -6.47 9.04
C VAL A 41 11.44 -5.40 7.98
N ILE A 42 12.44 -5.28 7.11
CA ILE A 42 12.40 -4.37 5.96
C ILE A 42 11.79 -5.12 4.79
N THR A 43 10.77 -4.55 4.15
CA THR A 43 10.15 -5.11 2.94
C THR A 43 10.41 -4.18 1.76
N THR A 44 10.88 -4.75 0.65
CA THR A 44 11.07 -4.03 -0.62
C THR A 44 10.14 -4.62 -1.67
N ASP A 45 9.30 -3.75 -2.25
CA ASP A 45 8.38 -4.08 -3.33
C ASP A 45 8.92 -3.60 -4.67
N PHE A 46 8.88 -4.47 -5.67
CA PHE A 46 9.38 -4.17 -7.01
C PHE A 46 8.42 -4.67 -8.08
N TRP A 47 7.89 -3.75 -8.90
CA TRP A 47 7.05 -4.08 -10.05
C TRP A 47 7.83 -3.97 -11.34
N ARG A 48 7.91 -5.08 -12.07
CA ARG A 48 8.57 -5.14 -13.37
C ARG A 48 7.58 -5.39 -14.48
N TYR A 49 7.84 -4.74 -15.61
CA TYR A 49 7.20 -5.07 -16.88
C TYR A 49 7.91 -6.28 -17.50
N CYS A 50 7.15 -7.34 -17.77
CA CYS A 50 7.62 -8.54 -18.44
C CYS A 50 7.74 -8.38 -19.97
N GLY A 51 7.55 -7.17 -20.50
CA GLY A 51 7.56 -6.92 -21.94
C GLY A 51 6.20 -7.19 -22.58
N GLY A 52 6.16 -7.27 -23.90
CA GLY A 52 4.91 -7.42 -24.65
C GLY A 52 4.63 -6.26 -25.59
N SER A 53 3.45 -6.29 -26.21
CA SER A 53 3.05 -5.37 -27.28
C SER A 53 2.12 -4.24 -26.85
N ALA A 54 1.56 -4.28 -25.64
CA ALA A 54 0.51 -3.37 -25.18
C ALA A 54 0.86 -1.87 -25.30
N PHE A 55 2.13 -1.49 -25.07
CA PHE A 55 2.51 -0.07 -25.04
C PHE A 55 3.04 0.47 -26.36
N ASN A 56 3.52 -0.40 -27.26
CA ASN A 56 4.23 0.01 -28.48
C ASN A 56 3.61 -0.56 -29.76
N GLY A 57 2.53 -1.34 -29.66
CA GLY A 57 1.93 -2.08 -30.78
C GLY A 57 2.85 -3.16 -31.37
N SER A 58 4.03 -3.31 -30.80
CA SER A 58 5.04 -4.29 -31.18
C SER A 58 5.74 -4.80 -29.91
N PRO A 59 6.11 -6.09 -29.86
CA PRO A 59 6.76 -6.69 -28.71
C PRO A 59 8.04 -5.97 -28.28
N THR A 60 8.12 -5.56 -27.01
CA THR A 60 9.34 -5.06 -26.37
C THR A 60 9.88 -6.03 -25.34
N ASN A 61 11.20 -6.06 -25.17
CA ASN A 61 11.89 -6.94 -24.22
C ASN A 61 11.40 -6.75 -22.77
N ALA A 62 11.41 -7.84 -22.01
CA ALA A 62 11.21 -7.80 -20.57
C ALA A 62 12.31 -7.02 -19.83
N SER A 63 11.98 -6.44 -18.67
CA SER A 63 12.99 -5.95 -17.73
C SER A 63 13.87 -7.10 -17.22
N THR A 64 15.20 -6.89 -17.17
CA THR A 64 16.14 -7.84 -16.57
C THR A 64 16.70 -7.32 -15.26
N GLY A 65 16.61 -8.12 -14.19
CA GLY A 65 17.21 -7.82 -12.88
C GLY A 65 16.23 -7.22 -11.88
N VAL A 66 16.08 -7.90 -10.74
CA VAL A 66 15.39 -7.39 -9.55
C VAL A 66 16.47 -6.88 -8.60
N PRO A 67 16.36 -5.65 -8.06
CA PRO A 67 17.33 -5.14 -7.10
C PRO A 67 17.32 -5.99 -5.83
N THR A 68 18.48 -6.51 -5.46
CA THR A 68 18.64 -7.48 -4.35
C THR A 68 19.17 -6.86 -3.07
N SER A 69 19.15 -5.53 -2.97
CA SER A 69 19.64 -4.77 -1.83
C SER A 69 18.97 -3.42 -1.75
N TYR A 70 18.89 -2.87 -0.55
CA TYR A 70 18.59 -1.47 -0.29
C TYR A 70 19.78 -0.81 0.41
N THR A 71 19.80 0.52 0.49
CA THR A 71 20.84 1.24 1.24
C THR A 71 20.22 1.94 2.43
N ILE A 72 20.81 1.75 3.60
CA ILE A 72 20.51 2.50 4.81
C ILE A 72 21.51 3.65 4.95
N TYR A 73 21.00 4.84 5.21
CA TYR A 73 21.78 6.04 5.44
C TYR A 73 21.53 6.58 6.84
N CYS A 74 22.57 7.18 7.43
CA CYS A 74 22.40 8.13 8.53
C CYS A 74 22.99 9.46 8.06
N PRO A 75 22.18 10.37 7.48
CA PRO A 75 22.68 11.61 6.90
C PRO A 75 23.45 12.47 7.90
N ALA A 76 22.98 12.54 9.14
CA ALA A 76 23.61 13.31 10.23
C ALA A 76 25.04 12.85 10.56
N LEU A 77 25.35 11.57 10.34
CA LEU A 77 26.66 10.97 10.60
C LEU A 77 27.44 10.66 9.32
N GLY A 78 26.89 10.98 8.14
CA GLY A 78 27.49 10.65 6.84
C GLY A 78 27.62 9.14 6.59
N MET A 79 26.83 8.31 7.28
CA MET A 79 26.87 6.85 7.12
C MET A 79 26.06 6.41 5.89
N SER A 80 26.55 5.40 5.19
CA SER A 80 25.84 4.67 4.16
C SER A 80 26.27 3.21 4.20
N GLU A 81 25.29 2.30 4.22
CA GLU A 81 25.53 0.86 4.20
C GLU A 81 24.51 0.19 3.27
N SER A 82 25.00 -0.64 2.34
CA SER A 82 24.15 -1.45 1.47
C SER A 82 23.88 -2.79 2.14
N ARG A 83 22.60 -3.16 2.25
CA ARG A 83 22.16 -4.41 2.88
C ARG A 83 21.43 -5.31 1.88
N PRO A 84 21.80 -6.61 1.82
CA PRO A 84 21.14 -7.55 0.92
C PRO A 84 19.73 -7.88 1.42
N THR A 85 18.81 -8.12 0.49
CA THR A 85 17.47 -8.65 0.79
C THR A 85 17.35 -10.08 0.28
N VAL A 86 16.62 -10.90 1.04
CA VAL A 86 16.29 -12.28 0.70
C VAL A 86 15.00 -12.30 -0.12
N PHE A 87 14.96 -13.17 -1.13
CA PHE A 87 13.75 -13.39 -1.92
C PHE A 87 12.67 -13.96 -1.03
N ASP A 88 11.47 -13.38 -1.09
CA ASP A 88 10.31 -13.90 -0.39
C ASP A 88 9.28 -14.45 -1.36
N THR A 89 8.65 -13.55 -2.12
CA THR A 89 7.48 -13.89 -2.94
C THR A 89 7.57 -13.26 -4.33
N LEU A 90 7.02 -13.95 -5.32
CA LEU A 90 6.78 -13.44 -6.67
C LEU A 90 5.29 -13.63 -7.01
N ILE A 91 4.62 -12.55 -7.36
CA ILE A 91 3.19 -12.52 -7.67
C ILE A 91 3.01 -12.00 -9.10
N ASP A 92 2.16 -12.67 -9.87
CA ASP A 92 1.71 -12.16 -11.16
C ASP A 92 0.54 -11.19 -10.90
N VAL A 93 0.76 -9.92 -11.22
CA VAL A 93 -0.25 -8.85 -11.05
C VAL A 93 -0.67 -8.28 -12.40
N SER A 94 -0.52 -9.08 -13.46
CA SER A 94 -0.92 -8.70 -14.81
C SER A 94 -2.44 -8.51 -14.87
N PRO A 95 -2.94 -7.45 -15.49
CA PRO A 95 -4.37 -7.26 -15.72
C PRO A 95 -4.82 -8.10 -16.92
N ILE A 96 -4.41 -9.37 -17.01
CA ILE A 96 -4.77 -10.27 -18.11
C ILE A 96 -5.68 -11.36 -17.55
N CYS A 97 -6.81 -11.60 -18.20
CA CYS A 97 -7.72 -12.67 -17.84
C CYS A 97 -6.98 -14.01 -17.70
N ASP A 98 -7.28 -14.77 -16.64
CA ASP A 98 -6.69 -16.09 -16.38
C ASP A 98 -6.82 -17.04 -17.57
N SER A 99 -7.99 -17.01 -18.24
CA SER A 99 -8.29 -17.83 -19.42
C SER A 99 -7.35 -17.56 -20.61
N LEU A 100 -6.74 -16.38 -20.67
CA LEU A 100 -5.84 -15.94 -21.74
C LEU A 100 -4.37 -15.88 -21.31
N SER A 101 -4.05 -16.15 -20.05
CA SER A 101 -2.71 -16.04 -19.47
C SER A 101 -1.64 -16.74 -20.33
N GLN A 102 -1.91 -17.95 -20.82
CA GLN A 102 -0.96 -18.71 -21.63
C GLN A 102 -0.62 -18.08 -23.01
N SER A 103 -1.40 -17.10 -23.46
CA SER A 103 -1.20 -16.46 -24.77
C SER A 103 -0.99 -14.95 -24.70
N GLN A 104 -1.60 -14.27 -23.73
CA GLN A 104 -1.59 -12.81 -23.61
C GLN A 104 -0.77 -12.30 -22.44
N ASN A 105 -0.54 -13.11 -21.40
CA ASN A 105 0.30 -12.68 -20.28
C ASN A 105 1.78 -12.82 -20.65
N SER A 106 2.50 -11.72 -20.79
CA SER A 106 3.88 -11.75 -21.26
C SER A 106 4.89 -12.31 -20.25
N CYS A 107 4.55 -12.36 -18.95
CA CYS A 107 5.36 -13.05 -17.94
C CYS A 107 5.33 -14.57 -18.13
N VAL A 108 4.25 -15.10 -18.71
CA VAL A 108 4.03 -16.54 -18.94
C VAL A 108 4.31 -16.94 -20.40
N ALA A 109 3.65 -16.27 -21.34
CA ALA A 109 3.75 -16.54 -22.77
C ALA A 109 5.06 -16.06 -23.40
N GLY A 110 5.82 -15.22 -22.69
CA GLY A 110 7.03 -14.56 -23.18
C GLY A 110 6.73 -13.23 -23.88
N TRP A 111 7.68 -12.30 -23.77
CA TRP A 111 7.52 -10.92 -24.24
C TRP A 111 7.28 -10.80 -25.75
N GLN A 112 7.73 -11.76 -26.56
CA GLN A 112 7.59 -11.74 -28.02
C GLN A 112 6.14 -11.93 -28.49
N THR A 113 5.32 -12.61 -27.70
CA THR A 113 3.95 -13.01 -28.08
C THR A 113 2.90 -12.50 -27.12
N GLY A 114 3.24 -12.27 -25.85
CA GLY A 114 2.33 -11.71 -24.88
C GLY A 114 1.94 -10.26 -25.18
N LEU A 115 0.74 -9.90 -24.75
CA LEU A 115 0.20 -8.55 -24.81
C LEU A 115 0.84 -7.68 -23.71
N LEU A 116 0.70 -8.10 -22.45
CA LEU A 116 1.09 -7.36 -21.27
C LEU A 116 1.41 -8.34 -20.14
N GLY A 117 2.34 -7.99 -19.27
CA GLY A 117 2.67 -8.79 -18.10
C GLY A 117 3.40 -7.96 -17.06
N ILE A 118 2.99 -8.11 -15.81
CA ILE A 118 3.53 -7.41 -14.66
C ILE A 118 3.80 -8.41 -13.55
N GLU A 119 5.01 -8.39 -13.04
CA GLU A 119 5.40 -9.18 -11.88
C GLU A 119 5.71 -8.28 -10.71
N TRP A 120 5.21 -8.66 -9.53
CA TRP A 120 5.52 -8.07 -8.25
C TRP A 120 6.47 -8.99 -7.49
N THR A 121 7.70 -8.52 -7.28
CA THR A 121 8.67 -9.22 -6.42
C THR A 121 8.73 -8.56 -5.05
N ILE A 122 8.54 -9.37 -4.01
CA ILE A 122 8.70 -9.01 -2.61
C ILE A 122 10.01 -9.61 -2.10
N ARG A 123 10.82 -8.78 -1.44
CA ARG A 123 12.05 -9.23 -0.77
C ARG A 123 12.12 -8.63 0.63
N ARG A 124 12.79 -9.34 1.55
CA ARG A 124 12.89 -8.91 2.95
C ARG A 124 14.31 -8.93 3.49
N ASP A 125 14.58 -8.08 4.46
CA ASP A 125 15.77 -8.14 5.33
C ASP A 125 15.33 -8.05 6.79
N THR A 126 16.04 -8.76 7.67
CA THR A 126 15.90 -8.58 9.12
C THR A 126 17.00 -7.63 9.57
N LEU A 127 16.61 -6.39 9.86
CA LEU A 127 17.50 -5.32 10.28
C LEU A 127 17.54 -5.26 11.81
N VAL A 128 18.71 -5.47 12.39
CA VAL A 128 19.00 -5.19 13.79
C VAL A 128 19.86 -3.92 13.85
N LEU A 129 19.31 -2.82 14.36
CA LEU A 129 19.98 -1.51 14.25
C LEU A 129 21.31 -1.44 15.00
N SER A 130 21.43 -2.14 16.13
CA SER A 130 22.67 -2.24 16.92
C SER A 130 23.81 -2.97 16.21
N GLU A 131 23.53 -3.71 15.13
CA GLU A 131 24.55 -4.34 14.29
C GLU A 131 25.15 -3.38 13.25
N LEU A 132 24.55 -2.20 13.05
CA LEU A 132 25.06 -1.20 12.13
C LEU A 132 26.36 -0.55 12.66
N PRO A 133 27.30 -0.16 11.78
CA PRO A 133 28.54 0.52 12.16
C PRO A 133 28.33 1.79 12.98
N ASN A 134 27.22 2.51 12.77
CA ASN A 134 26.79 3.63 13.63
C ASN A 134 25.28 3.54 13.91
N SER A 135 24.94 2.93 15.05
CA SER A 135 23.55 2.75 15.52
C SER A 135 22.96 3.96 16.25
N SER A 136 23.76 4.99 16.56
CA SER A 136 23.34 6.19 17.30
C SER A 136 22.67 7.27 16.43
N CYS A 137 22.16 6.90 15.25
CA CYS A 137 21.48 7.83 14.37
C CYS A 137 20.14 8.28 14.96
N SER A 138 19.82 9.57 14.88
CA SER A 138 18.51 10.09 15.27
C SER A 138 17.42 9.71 14.28
N GLU A 139 17.76 9.63 12.99
CA GLU A 139 16.85 9.29 11.90
C GLU A 139 17.63 8.55 10.80
N PHE A 140 17.25 7.29 10.56
CA PHE A 140 17.74 6.52 9.43
C PHE A 140 16.89 6.80 8.19
N LEU A 141 17.54 6.83 7.03
CA LEU A 141 16.88 6.89 5.73
C LEU A 141 17.15 5.59 4.99
N LEU A 142 16.10 4.82 4.72
CA LEU A 142 16.18 3.56 3.98
C LEU A 142 15.75 3.84 2.54
N VAL A 143 16.63 3.54 1.57
CA VAL A 143 16.39 3.82 0.16
C VAL A 143 16.53 2.55 -0.65
N TYR A 144 15.48 2.22 -1.39
CA TYR A 144 15.47 1.15 -2.37
C TYR A 144 15.43 1.79 -3.76
N GLY A 145 16.35 1.41 -4.64
CA GLY A 145 16.44 2.07 -5.94
C GLY A 145 17.14 1.23 -6.99
N SER A 146 16.78 1.48 -8.25
CA SER A 146 17.37 0.84 -9.41
C SER A 146 17.12 1.66 -10.68
N GLY A 147 17.92 1.42 -11.71
CA GLY A 147 17.72 2.02 -13.02
C GLY A 147 17.24 0.96 -13.99
N ALA A 148 16.31 1.24 -14.91
CA ALA A 148 15.59 2.48 -15.23
C ALA A 148 14.06 2.25 -15.26
N ARG A 149 13.28 3.33 -15.17
CA ARG A 149 11.84 3.30 -15.45
C ARG A 149 11.58 3.01 -16.93
N ASN A 150 10.33 2.63 -17.24
CA ASN A 150 9.83 2.73 -18.61
C ASN A 150 9.96 4.17 -19.15
N THR A 151 9.82 4.35 -20.46
CA THR A 151 9.55 5.69 -21.00
C THR A 151 8.14 6.12 -20.63
N GLY A 152 7.96 7.41 -20.36
CA GLY A 152 6.67 7.97 -20.00
C GLY A 152 6.40 9.33 -20.63
N VAL A 153 5.19 9.81 -20.40
CA VAL A 153 4.68 11.05 -20.99
C VAL A 153 5.09 12.27 -20.15
N ASN A 154 5.03 12.15 -18.82
CA ASN A 154 5.27 13.27 -17.92
C ASN A 154 6.73 13.47 -17.51
N TYR A 155 7.68 12.66 -18.00
CA TYR A 155 9.11 12.82 -17.71
C TYR A 155 10.01 12.56 -18.92
N LEU A 156 11.26 13.02 -18.82
CA LEU A 156 12.27 12.88 -19.87
C LEU A 156 12.99 11.53 -19.80
N SER A 157 13.18 10.90 -20.96
CA SER A 157 14.02 9.71 -21.14
C SER A 157 13.57 8.50 -20.28
N GLN A 158 14.52 7.74 -19.74
CA GLN A 158 14.31 6.58 -18.87
C GLN A 158 15.12 6.79 -17.57
N PRO A 159 14.67 7.65 -16.65
CA PRO A 159 15.40 7.92 -15.43
C PRO A 159 15.41 6.68 -14.51
N SER A 160 16.43 6.60 -13.63
CA SER A 160 16.41 5.63 -12.52
C SER A 160 15.27 5.93 -11.55
N ILE A 161 14.82 4.94 -10.78
CA ILE A 161 13.73 5.02 -9.81
C ILE A 161 14.25 4.68 -8.41
N ALA A 162 13.74 5.37 -7.41
CA ALA A 162 13.97 5.05 -6.00
C ALA A 162 12.69 5.30 -5.19
N GLY A 163 12.49 4.51 -4.13
CA GLY A 163 11.54 4.77 -3.05
C GLY A 163 12.31 4.82 -1.72
N TYR A 164 11.73 5.47 -0.72
CA TYR A 164 12.37 5.60 0.58
C TYR A 164 11.38 5.54 1.74
N THR A 165 11.90 5.23 2.92
CA THR A 165 11.23 5.42 4.20
C THR A 165 12.20 5.95 5.25
N THR A 166 11.73 6.77 6.20
CA THR A 166 12.52 7.29 7.33
C THR A 166 12.17 6.55 8.61
N LEU A 167 13.17 6.22 9.43
CA LEU A 167 13.00 5.49 10.68
C LEU A 167 13.65 6.25 11.85
N ARG A 168 12.85 6.62 12.86
CA ARG A 168 13.27 7.43 14.03
C ARG A 168 13.33 6.61 15.33
N GLN A 169 14.21 5.61 15.38
CA GLN A 169 14.24 4.65 16.49
C GLN A 169 14.37 5.27 17.88
N GLN A 170 15.09 6.38 18.02
CA GLN A 170 15.35 6.95 19.34
C GLN A 170 14.12 7.60 19.96
N THR A 171 13.24 8.18 19.14
CA THR A 171 12.02 8.86 19.60
C THR A 171 10.80 7.97 19.48
N TYR A 172 10.73 7.12 18.45
CA TYR A 172 9.60 6.23 18.16
C TYR A 172 10.08 4.77 18.00
N PRO A 173 10.47 4.10 19.11
CA PRO A 173 11.22 2.85 19.06
C PRO A 173 10.45 1.60 18.61
N ASN A 174 9.11 1.72 18.54
CA ASN A 174 8.20 0.61 18.26
C ASN A 174 7.36 0.87 16.99
N ASN A 175 7.74 1.85 16.17
CA ASN A 175 6.97 2.22 14.99
C ASN A 175 7.12 1.18 13.87
N THR A 176 6.07 0.99 13.11
CA THR A 176 5.96 0.29 11.83
C THR A 176 5.56 1.35 10.80
N SER A 177 6.21 1.37 9.64
CA SER A 177 5.89 2.38 8.62
C SER A 177 4.54 2.08 7.94
N PRO A 178 3.93 3.03 7.20
CA PRO A 178 2.70 2.77 6.47
C PRO A 178 2.90 1.64 5.45
N LEU A 179 2.03 0.65 5.49
CA LEU A 179 2.08 -0.51 4.62
C LEU A 179 1.10 -0.33 3.46
N PHE A 180 1.60 -0.45 2.24
CA PHE A 180 0.73 -0.52 1.08
C PHE A 180 0.27 -1.96 0.84
N THR A 181 -1.04 -2.18 0.84
CA THR A 181 -1.67 -3.52 0.82
C THR A 181 -2.41 -3.85 -0.47
N THR A 182 -2.49 -2.92 -1.44
CA THR A 182 -3.16 -3.19 -2.72
C THR A 182 -2.45 -4.28 -3.53
N GLU A 183 -3.22 -5.28 -3.94
CA GLU A 183 -2.79 -6.34 -4.87
C GLU A 183 -2.80 -5.90 -6.35
N LYS A 184 -3.34 -4.71 -6.65
CA LYS A 184 -3.33 -4.09 -7.99
C LYS A 184 -2.53 -2.77 -7.99
N PRO A 185 -1.21 -2.81 -7.76
CA PRO A 185 -0.39 -1.63 -7.49
C PRO A 185 -0.06 -0.79 -8.73
N ILE A 186 -0.27 -1.32 -9.94
CA ILE A 186 -0.06 -0.62 -11.21
C ILE A 186 -1.42 -0.39 -11.89
N PRO A 187 -1.98 0.83 -11.81
CA PRO A 187 -3.32 1.08 -12.32
C PRO A 187 -3.38 1.37 -13.82
N PHE A 188 -4.48 0.89 -14.41
CA PHE A 188 -4.83 1.08 -15.82
C PHE A 188 -6.15 1.82 -15.93
N PHE A 189 -6.17 2.86 -16.77
CA PHE A 189 -7.34 3.70 -16.98
C PHE A 189 -7.62 3.93 -18.45
N CYS A 190 -8.87 4.26 -18.74
CA CYS A 190 -9.33 4.57 -20.09
C CYS A 190 -9.25 6.08 -20.33
N ASP A 191 -8.79 6.50 -21.51
CA ASP A 191 -8.74 7.91 -21.88
C ASP A 191 -10.13 8.59 -21.74
N GLY A 192 -10.17 9.72 -21.04
CA GLY A 192 -11.37 10.49 -20.75
C GLY A 192 -12.19 10.03 -19.54
N GLN A 193 -11.81 8.93 -18.87
CA GLN A 193 -12.52 8.41 -17.70
C GLN A 193 -12.24 9.27 -16.46
N GLN A 194 -13.30 9.58 -15.69
CA GLN A 194 -13.13 10.11 -14.34
C GLN A 194 -12.65 8.99 -13.42
N VAL A 195 -11.54 9.21 -12.73
CA VAL A 195 -10.91 8.22 -11.86
C VAL A 195 -10.97 8.68 -10.42
N THR A 196 -11.33 7.74 -9.55
CA THR A 196 -11.11 7.79 -8.11
C THR A 196 -10.19 6.64 -7.73
N TYR A 197 -9.02 6.93 -7.17
CA TYR A 197 -8.01 5.91 -6.86
C TYR A 197 -7.48 6.07 -5.44
N ASN A 198 -7.36 4.98 -4.69
CA ASN A 198 -6.68 4.94 -3.40
C ASN A 198 -5.42 4.06 -3.46
N TRP A 199 -4.42 4.41 -2.66
CA TRP A 199 -3.13 3.74 -2.58
C TRP A 199 -3.15 2.42 -1.79
N GLY A 200 -4.24 2.15 -1.09
CA GLY A 200 -4.45 0.92 -0.34
C GLY A 200 -3.56 0.82 0.90
N ILE A 201 -3.37 1.93 1.62
CA ILE A 201 -2.42 2.01 2.74
C ILE A 201 -3.09 1.63 4.06
N VAL A 202 -2.32 0.97 4.92
CA VAL A 202 -2.68 0.59 6.28
C VAL A 202 -1.59 1.06 7.22
N GLU A 203 -2.00 1.67 8.33
CA GLU A 203 -1.17 2.02 9.48
C GLU A 203 -1.54 1.05 10.61
N GLN A 204 -0.56 0.52 11.36
CA GLN A 204 -0.76 -0.57 12.33
C GLN A 204 -0.66 -0.14 13.80
N ASP A 205 0.00 0.97 14.09
CA ASP A 205 0.37 1.39 15.45
C ASP A 205 -0.55 2.48 16.04
N GLY A 206 -1.51 2.97 15.25
CA GLY A 206 -2.49 3.99 15.62
C GLY A 206 -2.12 5.42 15.24
N ASP A 207 -1.12 5.60 14.37
CA ASP A 207 -0.64 6.91 13.94
C ASP A 207 -1.57 7.60 12.94
N SER A 208 -1.58 8.92 12.99
CA SER A 208 -2.31 9.70 11.99
C SER A 208 -1.48 9.83 10.72
N LEU A 209 -2.14 9.60 9.58
CA LEU A 209 -1.50 9.68 8.27
C LEU A 209 -1.83 11.00 7.57
N TYR A 210 -0.86 11.53 6.84
CA TYR A 210 -1.02 12.66 5.94
C TYR A 210 -0.47 12.33 4.56
N TRP A 211 -1.26 12.60 3.52
CA TRP A 211 -0.92 12.25 2.14
C TRP A 211 -0.65 13.47 1.30
N GLU A 212 0.38 13.36 0.45
CA GLU A 212 0.71 14.37 -0.54
C GLU A 212 1.35 13.75 -1.77
N LEU A 213 1.06 14.32 -2.94
CA LEU A 213 1.82 14.02 -4.16
C LEU A 213 3.26 14.51 -3.99
N ASP A 214 4.22 13.74 -4.51
CA ASP A 214 5.64 14.03 -4.34
C ASP A 214 6.39 13.95 -5.68
N THR A 215 7.59 14.50 -5.70
CA THR A 215 8.47 14.42 -6.86
C THR A 215 9.17 13.06 -6.90
N ALA A 216 8.95 12.33 -7.99
CA ALA A 216 9.57 11.03 -8.23
C ALA A 216 11.12 11.09 -8.17
N LEU A 217 11.72 10.10 -7.51
CA LEU A 217 13.15 10.08 -7.22
C LEU A 217 13.95 9.28 -8.23
N THR A 218 15.19 9.69 -8.48
CA THR A 218 16.18 8.86 -9.17
C THR A 218 17.07 8.08 -8.23
N THR A 219 17.54 8.73 -7.18
CA THR A 219 18.47 8.18 -6.20
C THR A 219 18.61 9.12 -5.02
N TYR A 220 19.28 8.64 -3.96
CA TYR A 220 19.75 9.44 -2.85
C TYR A 220 21.25 9.22 -2.66
N ASN A 221 21.99 10.26 -2.28
CA ASN A 221 23.33 10.10 -1.73
C ASN A 221 23.60 11.16 -0.65
N THR A 222 24.59 10.91 0.20
CA THR A 222 24.91 11.76 1.35
C THR A 222 25.49 13.14 1.00
N ILE A 223 25.83 13.39 -0.26
CA ILE A 223 26.44 14.65 -0.72
C ILE A 223 25.39 15.58 -1.35
N SER A 224 24.62 15.09 -2.32
CA SER A 224 23.60 15.88 -3.02
C SER A 224 22.18 15.69 -2.47
N GLY A 225 21.98 14.78 -1.53
CA GLY A 225 20.67 14.43 -1.00
C GLY A 225 19.82 13.67 -2.02
N PHE A 226 18.52 13.93 -2.01
CA PHE A 226 17.58 13.39 -2.99
C PHE A 226 17.81 13.98 -4.38
N ASN A 227 17.87 13.11 -5.38
CA ASN A 227 17.93 13.50 -6.78
C ASN A 227 16.61 13.10 -7.43
N TYR A 228 16.01 14.00 -8.19
CA TYR A 228 14.67 13.85 -8.74
C TYR A 228 14.70 13.58 -10.23
N ILE A 229 13.61 13.02 -10.77
CA ILE A 229 13.43 12.96 -12.22
C ILE A 229 13.21 14.36 -12.79
N THR A 230 13.44 14.51 -14.10
CA THR A 230 13.05 15.72 -14.82
C THR A 230 11.69 15.51 -15.48
N TYR A 231 10.69 16.25 -15.03
CA TYR A 231 9.35 16.24 -15.63
C TYR A 231 9.29 17.06 -16.92
N ASN A 232 8.40 16.68 -17.84
CA ASN A 232 8.05 17.46 -19.02
C ASN A 232 7.00 18.52 -18.66
N ALA A 233 7.24 19.78 -19.03
CA ALA A 233 6.24 20.82 -18.86
C ALA A 233 4.93 20.46 -19.61
N PRO A 234 3.75 20.71 -19.03
CA PRO A 234 3.50 21.49 -17.82
C PRO A 234 3.51 20.69 -16.51
N TRP A 235 3.83 19.40 -16.54
CA TRP A 235 3.76 18.52 -15.37
C TRP A 235 4.96 18.71 -14.44
N ASP A 236 4.73 18.43 -13.17
CA ASP A 236 5.75 18.36 -12.10
C ASP A 236 5.34 17.29 -11.06
N GLY A 237 6.10 17.16 -9.97
CA GLY A 237 5.81 16.16 -8.94
C GLY A 237 4.48 16.36 -8.22
N LEU A 238 4.03 17.61 -8.08
CA LEU A 238 2.77 17.93 -7.39
C LEU A 238 1.57 17.93 -8.35
N ASN A 239 1.84 18.08 -9.65
CA ASN A 239 0.86 18.03 -10.74
C ASN A 239 1.34 17.05 -11.82
N PRO A 240 1.50 15.74 -11.50
CA PRO A 240 2.08 14.76 -12.42
C PRO A 240 1.14 14.41 -13.58
N MET A 241 -0.15 14.74 -13.45
CA MET A 241 -1.19 14.64 -14.46
C MET A 241 -2.09 15.88 -14.40
N THR A 242 -2.73 16.21 -15.52
CA THR A 242 -3.60 17.40 -15.58
C THR A 242 -4.84 17.18 -14.71
N GLY A 243 -5.09 18.11 -13.77
CA GLY A 243 -6.29 18.09 -12.95
C GLY A 243 -6.28 17.04 -11.83
N VAL A 244 -5.12 16.42 -11.56
CA VAL A 244 -5.00 15.50 -10.42
C VAL A 244 -5.06 16.24 -9.10
N THR A 245 -5.83 15.69 -8.17
CA THR A 245 -5.94 16.16 -6.79
C THR A 245 -5.79 14.98 -5.85
N ILE A 246 -5.30 15.25 -4.64
CA ILE A 246 -5.19 14.28 -3.56
C ILE A 246 -5.87 14.86 -2.31
N ASP A 247 -6.74 14.08 -1.69
CA ASP A 247 -7.24 14.40 -0.36
C ASP A 247 -6.17 14.01 0.68
N SER A 248 -5.69 14.99 1.44
CA SER A 248 -4.56 14.81 2.35
C SER A 248 -4.90 14.08 3.65
N ALA A 249 -6.18 13.77 3.88
CA ALA A 249 -6.66 13.02 5.04
C ALA A 249 -7.02 11.56 4.71
N THR A 250 -7.19 11.23 3.43
CA THR A 250 -7.60 9.88 2.98
C THR A 250 -6.67 9.28 1.93
N GLY A 251 -5.83 10.11 1.31
CA GLY A 251 -4.96 9.72 0.18
C GLY A 251 -5.72 9.48 -1.13
N GLN A 252 -7.04 9.75 -1.17
CA GLN A 252 -7.85 9.56 -2.37
C GLN A 252 -7.42 10.51 -3.48
N LEU A 253 -7.07 9.94 -4.62
CA LEU A 253 -6.80 10.66 -5.86
C LEU A 253 -8.06 10.83 -6.69
N GLU A 254 -8.24 12.02 -7.24
CA GLU A 254 -9.25 12.30 -8.25
C GLU A 254 -8.63 13.00 -9.46
N PHE A 255 -8.90 12.47 -10.66
CA PHE A 255 -8.45 13.05 -11.93
C PHE A 255 -9.29 12.53 -13.10
N VAL A 256 -9.13 13.17 -14.27
CA VAL A 256 -9.59 12.60 -15.54
C VAL A 256 -8.40 11.98 -16.23
N ALA A 257 -8.46 10.67 -16.48
CA ALA A 257 -7.42 9.96 -17.20
C ALA A 257 -7.27 10.55 -18.61
N PHE A 258 -6.03 10.80 -19.02
CA PHE A 258 -5.74 11.44 -20.30
C PHE A 258 -4.62 10.73 -21.03
N LYS A 259 -4.80 10.47 -22.32
CA LYS A 259 -3.79 9.95 -23.23
C LYS A 259 -3.59 10.94 -24.40
N PRO A 260 -2.35 11.43 -24.63
CA PRO A 260 -2.06 12.24 -25.81
C PRO A 260 -2.39 11.52 -27.13
N ALA A 261 -2.94 12.27 -28.09
CA ALA A 261 -3.27 11.74 -29.41
C ALA A 261 -2.01 11.19 -30.12
N GLY A 262 -2.15 10.03 -30.75
CA GLY A 262 -1.07 9.36 -31.49
C GLY A 262 -0.17 8.44 -30.64
N LEU A 263 -0.40 8.34 -29.33
CA LEU A 263 0.18 7.31 -28.48
C LEU A 263 -0.77 6.11 -28.35
N ILE A 264 -0.22 4.91 -28.22
CA ILE A 264 -0.99 3.67 -27.95
C ILE A 264 -1.37 3.60 -26.46
N ALA A 265 -0.41 3.93 -25.58
CA ALA A 265 -0.62 4.10 -24.15
C ALA A 265 0.19 5.29 -23.63
N ALA A 266 -0.25 5.88 -22.52
CA ALA A 266 0.45 6.94 -21.81
C ALA A 266 0.83 6.48 -20.41
N ASN A 267 2.13 6.41 -20.14
CA ASN A 267 2.67 6.09 -18.82
C ASN A 267 3.00 7.38 -18.06
N TYR A 268 2.47 7.54 -16.86
CA TYR A 268 2.72 8.66 -15.96
C TYR A 268 3.47 8.16 -14.72
N ALA A 269 4.61 8.75 -14.38
CA ALA A 269 5.22 8.51 -13.07
C ALA A 269 4.51 9.37 -12.03
N ILE A 270 3.93 8.72 -11.02
CA ILE A 270 3.25 9.37 -9.91
C ILE A 270 3.88 8.84 -8.63
N ALA A 271 4.43 9.76 -7.83
CA ALA A 271 4.92 9.45 -6.50
C ALA A 271 3.97 10.03 -5.45
N VAL A 272 3.71 9.25 -4.41
CA VAL A 272 2.99 9.68 -3.22
C VAL A 272 3.92 9.57 -2.03
N LYS A 273 3.84 10.58 -1.16
CA LYS A 273 4.50 10.58 0.13
C LYS A 273 3.44 10.55 1.23
N VAL A 274 3.69 9.69 2.21
CA VAL A 274 2.81 9.43 3.33
C VAL A 274 3.60 9.66 4.60
N SER A 275 3.13 10.61 5.40
CA SER A 275 3.77 11.00 6.65
C SER A 275 2.95 10.50 7.83
N GLU A 276 3.59 9.80 8.75
CA GLU A 276 3.02 9.37 10.04
C GLU A 276 3.26 10.43 11.09
N TYR A 277 2.21 10.76 11.84
CA TYR A 277 2.26 11.70 12.95
C TYR A 277 1.67 11.06 14.20
N ASP A 278 2.39 11.24 15.31
CA ASP A 278 1.95 10.84 16.63
C ASP A 278 0.66 11.60 16.99
N GLN A 279 -0.39 10.86 17.35
CA GLN A 279 -1.73 11.43 17.53
C GLN A 279 -1.82 12.37 18.74
N GLU A 280 -0.96 12.21 19.75
CA GLU A 280 -0.99 13.00 20.98
C GLU A 280 -0.13 14.28 20.88
N SER A 281 1.09 14.16 20.38
CA SER A 281 2.07 15.24 20.28
C SER A 281 2.02 16.01 18.97
N GLY A 282 1.51 15.39 17.89
CA GLY A 282 1.51 15.94 16.53
C GLY A 282 2.89 15.98 15.88
N GLU A 283 3.88 15.28 16.45
CA GLU A 283 5.22 15.18 15.88
C GLU A 283 5.28 14.17 14.73
N LEU A 284 6.11 14.46 13.72
CA LEU A 284 6.36 13.53 12.61
C LEU A 284 7.16 12.32 13.09
N ILE A 285 6.68 11.12 12.80
CA ILE A 285 7.33 9.86 13.17
C ILE A 285 8.13 9.30 12.00
N SER A 286 7.45 9.09 10.87
CA SER A 286 8.03 8.48 9.69
C SER A 286 7.50 9.13 8.42
N THR A 287 8.14 8.85 7.30
CA THR A 287 7.72 9.28 5.98
C THR A 287 8.09 8.19 5.02
N THR A 288 7.10 7.70 4.26
CA THR A 288 7.28 6.64 3.26
C THR A 288 6.81 7.13 1.91
N GLN A 289 7.64 6.90 0.88
CA GLN A 289 7.33 7.23 -0.50
C GLN A 289 7.11 5.97 -1.33
N ARG A 290 6.05 5.98 -2.14
CA ARG A 290 5.83 5.02 -3.23
C ARG A 290 5.88 5.74 -4.57
N ASP A 291 6.54 5.12 -5.53
CA ASP A 291 6.63 5.59 -6.92
C ASP A 291 6.15 4.47 -7.84
N VAL A 292 5.09 4.74 -8.59
CA VAL A 292 4.50 3.78 -9.54
C VAL A 292 4.09 4.48 -10.83
N GLN A 293 3.86 3.67 -11.87
CA GLN A 293 3.37 4.13 -13.14
C GLN A 293 1.86 3.98 -13.24
N PHE A 294 1.18 5.07 -13.59
CA PHE A 294 -0.22 5.08 -13.96
C PHE A 294 -0.29 4.98 -15.48
N ILE A 295 -1.11 4.07 -16.00
CA ILE A 295 -1.17 3.78 -17.43
C ILE A 295 -2.54 4.17 -17.95
N VAL A 296 -2.57 5.03 -18.97
CA VAL A 296 -3.80 5.40 -19.67
C VAL A 296 -3.77 4.84 -21.08
N MET A 297 -4.81 4.12 -21.48
CA MET A 297 -4.97 3.50 -22.79
C MET A 297 -6.13 4.15 -23.58
N ASP A 298 -6.25 3.83 -24.88
CA ASP A 298 -7.36 4.30 -25.72
C ASP A 298 -8.72 3.88 -25.14
N SER A 299 -9.80 4.55 -25.55
CA SER A 299 -11.17 4.31 -25.06
C SER A 299 -11.42 2.81 -24.93
N CYS A 300 -11.47 2.34 -23.69
CA CYS A 300 -11.68 0.93 -23.44
C CYS A 300 -13.10 0.57 -23.91
N GLU A 301 -13.24 -0.55 -24.61
CA GLU A 301 -14.56 -1.16 -24.82
C GLU A 301 -15.13 -1.70 -23.50
N ASN A 302 -14.28 -1.82 -22.48
CA ASN A 302 -14.58 -2.27 -21.14
C ASN A 302 -14.51 -1.10 -20.14
N TYR A 303 -15.54 -0.89 -19.33
CA TYR A 303 -15.47 0.04 -18.20
C TYR A 303 -15.08 -0.72 -16.93
N SER A 304 -14.32 -0.10 -16.04
CA SER A 304 -14.01 -0.73 -14.76
C SER A 304 -15.27 -0.78 -13.89
N PRO A 305 -15.45 -1.82 -13.04
CA PRO A 305 -16.52 -1.86 -12.08
C PRO A 305 -16.51 -0.65 -11.15
N GLU A 306 -17.69 -0.17 -10.81
CA GLU A 306 -17.91 1.00 -9.97
C GLU A 306 -18.64 0.63 -8.68
N GLN A 307 -18.39 1.40 -7.64
CA GLN A 307 -19.20 1.42 -6.42
C GLN A 307 -20.40 2.35 -6.62
N ASP A 308 -21.55 1.97 -6.04
CA ASP A 308 -22.69 2.87 -5.92
C ASP A 308 -22.29 4.19 -5.21
N PRO A 309 -22.63 5.36 -5.78
CA PRO A 309 -22.30 6.66 -5.19
C PRO A 309 -22.88 6.90 -3.79
N GLN A 310 -23.89 6.13 -3.35
CA GLN A 310 -24.40 6.21 -1.98
C GLN A 310 -23.37 5.71 -0.95
N GLY A 311 -22.45 4.83 -1.34
CA GLY A 311 -21.46 4.22 -0.46
C GLY A 311 -22.09 3.27 0.56
N ILE A 312 -21.87 3.53 1.85
CA ILE A 312 -22.44 2.74 2.95
C ILE A 312 -23.97 2.79 2.92
N ILE A 313 -24.58 1.62 2.75
CA ILE A 313 -26.04 1.41 2.76
C ILE A 313 -26.43 0.30 3.73
N ASP A 314 -27.72 0.17 4.04
CA ASP A 314 -28.28 -0.89 4.91
C ASP A 314 -27.56 -1.06 6.27
N PHE A 315 -27.09 0.04 6.85
CA PHE A 315 -26.37 0.00 8.13
C PHE A 315 -27.28 -0.48 9.28
N VAL A 316 -26.78 -1.45 10.05
CA VAL A 316 -27.39 -1.97 11.28
C VAL A 316 -26.33 -2.15 12.36
N GLY A 317 -26.76 -2.24 13.62
CA GLY A 317 -25.89 -2.38 14.78
C GLY A 317 -25.99 -1.19 15.71
N SER A 318 -24.99 -1.07 16.60
CA SER A 318 -24.94 -0.07 17.67
C SER A 318 -23.96 1.08 17.40
N GLY A 319 -23.10 0.96 16.39
CA GLY A 319 -22.29 2.06 15.88
C GLY A 319 -23.10 3.10 15.08
N ALA A 320 -22.41 4.00 14.38
CA ALA A 320 -23.02 5.05 13.56
C ALA A 320 -22.29 5.26 12.23
N VAL A 321 -23.03 5.63 11.19
CA VAL A 321 -22.46 6.10 9.91
C VAL A 321 -22.18 7.60 10.01
N ILE A 322 -20.94 8.01 9.73
CA ILE A 322 -20.54 9.41 9.74
C ILE A 322 -20.74 10.04 8.35
N ASN A 323 -20.37 9.32 7.29
CA ASN A 323 -20.53 9.70 5.89
C ASN A 323 -20.56 8.43 5.02
N SER A 324 -20.59 8.59 3.69
CA SER A 324 -20.70 7.48 2.73
C SER A 324 -19.55 6.47 2.75
N SER A 325 -18.43 6.74 3.42
CA SER A 325 -17.26 5.85 3.51
C SER A 325 -16.73 5.66 4.93
N THR A 326 -17.37 6.25 5.95
CA THR A 326 -16.88 6.25 7.34
C THR A 326 -17.93 5.74 8.33
N VAL A 327 -17.54 4.77 9.14
CA VAL A 327 -18.29 4.26 10.31
C VAL A 327 -17.57 4.66 11.58
N GLU A 328 -18.32 5.07 12.60
CA GLU A 328 -17.83 5.28 13.97
C GLU A 328 -18.43 4.23 14.90
N VAL A 329 -17.60 3.61 15.73
CA VAL A 329 -18.01 2.55 16.65
C VAL A 329 -17.24 2.66 17.97
N CYS A 330 -17.93 2.50 19.10
CA CYS A 330 -17.26 2.37 20.39
C CYS A 330 -16.82 0.92 20.63
N VAL A 331 -15.71 0.71 21.35
CA VAL A 331 -15.33 -0.65 21.79
C VAL A 331 -16.51 -1.32 22.55
N GLY A 332 -16.84 -2.55 22.17
CA GLY A 332 -17.99 -3.30 22.67
C GLY A 332 -19.29 -3.13 21.89
N GLN A 333 -19.37 -2.16 20.98
CA GLN A 333 -20.47 -2.06 20.01
C GLN A 333 -20.21 -2.96 18.79
N ASN A 334 -21.16 -2.95 17.86
CA ASN A 334 -21.05 -3.66 16.60
C ASN A 334 -21.64 -2.84 15.45
N PHE A 335 -21.27 -3.24 14.24
CA PHE A 335 -21.91 -2.77 13.02
C PHE A 335 -21.98 -3.90 11.99
N GLU A 336 -22.95 -3.78 11.09
CA GLU A 336 -22.98 -4.42 9.80
C GLU A 336 -23.51 -3.40 8.79
N PHE A 337 -22.89 -3.32 7.61
CA PHE A 337 -23.37 -2.49 6.53
C PHE A 337 -23.09 -3.15 5.19
N LYS A 338 -23.71 -2.59 4.14
CA LYS A 338 -23.53 -3.05 2.77
C LYS A 338 -22.96 -1.96 1.88
N ILE A 339 -22.32 -2.42 0.80
CA ILE A 339 -21.82 -1.62 -0.30
C ILE A 339 -22.36 -2.26 -1.58
N ALA A 340 -23.08 -1.50 -2.39
CA ALA A 340 -23.51 -1.95 -3.70
C ALA A 340 -22.44 -1.62 -4.74
N VAL A 341 -22.19 -2.57 -5.66
CA VAL A 341 -21.22 -2.43 -6.74
C VAL A 341 -21.84 -2.91 -8.05
N TYR A 342 -21.42 -2.32 -9.15
CA TYR A 342 -21.92 -2.66 -10.47
C TYR A 342 -20.84 -2.43 -11.53
N ASP A 343 -21.01 -3.03 -12.70
CA ASP A 343 -20.19 -2.78 -13.86
C ASP A 343 -21.11 -2.49 -15.06
N LEU A 344 -20.77 -1.48 -15.86
CA LEU A 344 -21.59 -0.98 -16.96
C LEU A 344 -20.95 -1.29 -18.31
N ASP A 345 -21.79 -1.57 -19.30
CA ASP A 345 -21.38 -1.58 -20.69
C ASP A 345 -21.33 -0.17 -21.29
N THR A 346 -20.82 -0.07 -22.51
CA THR A 346 -20.74 1.19 -23.27
C THR A 346 -22.10 1.82 -23.63
N THR A 347 -23.21 1.12 -23.39
CA THR A 347 -24.57 1.65 -23.56
C THR A 347 -25.15 2.25 -22.28
N GLY A 348 -24.45 2.08 -21.14
CA GLY A 348 -24.88 2.50 -19.81
C GLY A 348 -25.82 1.50 -19.12
N GLY A 349 -25.95 0.28 -19.64
CA GLY A 349 -26.60 -0.84 -18.96
C GLY A 349 -25.59 -1.66 -18.15
N TYR A 350 -26.04 -2.58 -17.30
CA TYR A 350 -25.11 -3.50 -16.62
C TYR A 350 -24.43 -4.41 -17.64
N SER A 351 -23.11 -4.55 -17.53
CA SER A 351 -22.33 -5.50 -18.33
C SER A 351 -22.75 -6.93 -18.02
N THR A 352 -22.39 -7.87 -18.89
CA THR A 352 -22.55 -9.31 -18.64
C THR A 352 -21.39 -9.90 -17.83
N ASP A 353 -20.42 -9.07 -17.51
CA ASP A 353 -19.17 -9.44 -16.89
C ASP A 353 -19.40 -9.68 -15.39
N SER A 354 -18.65 -10.61 -14.82
CA SER A 354 -18.70 -10.88 -13.38
C SER A 354 -17.70 -10.00 -12.65
N ILE A 355 -18.11 -9.52 -11.46
CA ILE A 355 -17.24 -8.70 -10.62
C ILE A 355 -16.55 -9.64 -9.62
N ASP A 356 -15.24 -9.70 -9.68
CA ASP A 356 -14.39 -10.23 -8.61
C ASP A 356 -14.12 -9.15 -7.56
N ILE A 357 -14.19 -9.53 -6.30
CA ILE A 357 -14.18 -8.60 -5.17
C ILE A 357 -13.18 -9.10 -4.13
N ASP A 358 -12.22 -8.26 -3.79
CA ASP A 358 -11.30 -8.48 -2.66
C ASP A 358 -11.48 -7.38 -1.61
N CYS A 359 -11.44 -7.78 -0.34
CA CYS A 359 -11.55 -6.87 0.79
C CYS A 359 -10.61 -7.26 1.93
N ASN A 360 -9.75 -6.32 2.32
CA ASN A 360 -8.72 -6.55 3.33
C ASN A 360 -9.21 -6.30 4.78
N ILE A 361 -10.52 -6.07 5.02
CA ILE A 361 -11.01 -5.71 6.36
C ILE A 361 -10.61 -6.73 7.44
N GLY A 362 -10.60 -8.02 7.13
CA GLY A 362 -10.25 -9.08 8.08
C GLY A 362 -8.76 -9.17 8.41
N THR A 363 -7.89 -8.55 7.59
CA THR A 363 -6.44 -8.50 7.86
C THR A 363 -6.07 -7.24 8.65
N VAL A 364 -6.78 -6.13 8.42
CA VAL A 364 -6.52 -4.86 9.11
C VAL A 364 -7.28 -4.71 10.42
N LEU A 365 -8.41 -5.41 10.58
CA LEU A 365 -9.25 -5.33 11.77
C LEU A 365 -9.56 -6.74 12.31
N PRO A 366 -8.94 -7.14 13.42
CA PRO A 366 -9.07 -8.51 13.93
C PRO A 366 -10.54 -8.88 14.24
N GLY A 367 -10.97 -10.01 13.70
CA GLY A 367 -12.34 -10.52 13.88
C GLY A 367 -13.41 -9.86 13.01
N ALA A 368 -13.05 -8.89 12.16
CA ALA A 368 -13.95 -8.36 11.14
C ALA A 368 -14.12 -9.37 10.00
N THR A 369 -15.31 -9.37 9.41
CA THR A 369 -15.66 -10.28 8.33
C THR A 369 -16.35 -9.53 7.21
N TRP A 370 -16.23 -10.07 5.99
CA TRP A 370 -17.00 -9.61 4.85
C TRP A 370 -17.54 -10.79 4.04
N SER A 371 -18.57 -10.53 3.24
CA SER A 371 -19.14 -11.49 2.30
C SER A 371 -19.74 -10.75 1.10
N ARG A 372 -20.04 -11.47 0.01
CA ARG A 372 -20.67 -10.93 -1.20
C ARG A 372 -21.92 -11.71 -1.58
N LEU A 373 -22.84 -11.06 -2.29
CA LEU A 373 -24.07 -11.66 -2.80
C LEU A 373 -24.47 -11.03 -4.13
N GLY A 374 -24.22 -11.75 -5.23
CA GLY A 374 -24.56 -11.30 -6.57
C GLY A 374 -23.51 -11.69 -7.59
N THR A 375 -23.53 -11.00 -8.73
CA THR A 375 -22.50 -11.10 -9.79
C THR A 375 -22.26 -9.74 -10.42
N ASN A 376 -23.27 -9.15 -11.04
CA ASN A 376 -23.32 -7.77 -11.51
C ASN A 376 -24.81 -7.34 -11.69
N PRO A 377 -25.33 -6.39 -10.89
CA PRO A 377 -24.67 -5.81 -9.72
C PRO A 377 -24.39 -6.85 -8.63
N ASP A 378 -23.43 -6.56 -7.76
CA ASP A 378 -23.10 -7.35 -6.57
C ASP A 378 -23.25 -6.48 -5.31
N THR A 379 -23.30 -7.11 -4.15
CA THR A 379 -23.42 -6.43 -2.86
C THR A 379 -22.45 -7.04 -1.86
N VAL A 380 -21.58 -6.20 -1.32
CA VAL A 380 -20.61 -6.55 -0.28
C VAL A 380 -21.22 -6.24 1.08
N THR A 381 -21.16 -7.19 2.02
CA THR A 381 -21.58 -6.99 3.41
C THR A 381 -20.35 -7.03 4.29
N VAL A 382 -20.13 -6.00 5.11
CA VAL A 382 -19.01 -5.89 6.05
C VAL A 382 -19.58 -5.82 7.46
N SER A 383 -19.01 -6.60 8.39
CA SER A 383 -19.46 -6.66 9.78
C SER A 383 -18.31 -6.78 10.75
N TRP A 384 -18.45 -6.14 11.91
CA TRP A 384 -17.48 -6.27 13.00
C TRP A 384 -18.14 -6.08 14.37
N ASN A 385 -17.63 -6.82 15.36
CA ASN A 385 -17.90 -6.57 16.77
C ASN A 385 -16.64 -5.90 17.35
N ALA A 386 -16.78 -4.65 17.77
CA ALA A 386 -15.65 -3.83 18.15
C ALA A 386 -14.95 -4.37 19.39
N ILE A 387 -13.68 -4.71 19.24
CA ILE A 387 -12.79 -5.13 20.31
C ILE A 387 -11.68 -4.08 20.50
N PRO A 388 -10.99 -4.08 21.65
CA PRO A 388 -9.82 -3.23 21.84
C PRO A 388 -8.75 -3.51 20.77
N VAL A 389 -8.31 -2.46 20.09
CA VAL A 389 -7.19 -2.45 19.15
C VAL A 389 -6.35 -1.19 19.41
N ASN A 390 -5.11 -1.17 18.93
CA ASN A 390 -4.21 -0.03 19.13
C ASN A 390 -4.58 1.18 18.25
N GLN A 391 -5.36 0.95 17.19
CA GLN A 391 -5.71 1.98 16.20
C GLN A 391 -7.04 2.68 16.56
N SER A 392 -7.07 4.01 16.41
CA SER A 392 -8.31 4.79 16.54
C SER A 392 -9.03 5.02 15.21
N ILE A 393 -8.30 4.89 14.09
CA ILE A 393 -8.82 5.00 12.72
C ILE A 393 -8.21 3.87 11.91
N VAL A 394 -9.04 3.00 11.35
CA VAL A 394 -8.61 1.85 10.57
C VAL A 394 -9.11 1.99 9.12
N PRO A 395 -8.24 2.31 8.17
CA PRO A 395 -8.58 2.24 6.76
C PRO A 395 -8.61 0.79 6.27
N PHE A 396 -9.60 0.47 5.45
CA PHE A 396 -9.66 -0.79 4.71
C PHE A 396 -10.05 -0.53 3.25
N ASN A 397 -9.70 -1.46 2.38
CA ASN A 397 -9.85 -1.34 0.93
C ASN A 397 -10.80 -2.40 0.39
N LEU A 398 -11.56 -1.99 -0.62
CA LEU A 398 -12.40 -2.84 -1.45
C LEU A 398 -11.90 -2.73 -2.89
N THR A 399 -11.35 -3.81 -3.42
CA THR A 399 -10.89 -3.91 -4.81
C THR A 399 -11.97 -4.61 -5.63
N LEU A 400 -12.39 -3.97 -6.72
CA LEU A 400 -13.34 -4.54 -7.68
C LEU A 400 -12.61 -4.78 -8.99
N THR A 401 -12.73 -5.98 -9.56
CA THR A 401 -12.13 -6.35 -10.85
C THR A 401 -13.20 -7.02 -11.72
N ASP A 402 -13.34 -6.64 -12.99
CA ASP A 402 -14.22 -7.36 -13.94
C ASP A 402 -13.51 -8.58 -14.55
N ASP A 403 -14.24 -9.38 -15.32
CA ASP A 403 -13.70 -10.47 -16.14
C ASP A 403 -13.68 -10.15 -17.65
N ALA A 404 -13.69 -8.86 -18.00
CA ALA A 404 -13.60 -8.43 -19.38
C ALA A 404 -12.20 -8.71 -19.96
N CYS A 405 -12.17 -9.28 -21.16
CA CYS A 405 -10.94 -9.76 -21.78
C CYS A 405 -10.58 -9.00 -23.06
N PRO A 406 -9.27 -8.87 -23.39
CA PRO A 406 -8.13 -9.54 -22.76
C PRO A 406 -7.58 -8.85 -21.50
N VAL A 407 -7.95 -7.59 -21.26
CA VAL A 407 -7.47 -6.79 -20.13
C VAL A 407 -8.63 -6.48 -19.20
N THR A 408 -8.52 -6.91 -17.94
CA THR A 408 -9.53 -6.68 -16.91
C THR A 408 -9.49 -5.23 -16.43
N GLY A 409 -10.65 -4.60 -16.24
CA GLY A 409 -10.79 -3.33 -15.54
C GLY A 409 -10.87 -3.54 -14.03
N PHE A 410 -10.40 -2.54 -13.26
CA PHE A 410 -10.52 -2.57 -11.81
C PHE A 410 -10.61 -1.17 -11.20
N ASN A 411 -11.16 -1.10 -9.99
CA ASN A 411 -11.17 0.09 -9.14
C ASN A 411 -10.93 -0.30 -7.67
N ILE A 412 -10.40 0.63 -6.87
CA ILE A 412 -10.15 0.43 -5.44
C ILE A 412 -10.81 1.55 -4.66
N TYR A 413 -11.68 1.17 -3.73
CA TYR A 413 -12.39 2.08 -2.83
C TYR A 413 -11.87 1.93 -1.41
N ASN A 414 -11.75 3.04 -0.68
CA ASN A 414 -11.29 3.07 0.70
C ASN A 414 -12.41 3.47 1.65
N TYR A 415 -12.43 2.80 2.80
CA TYR A 415 -13.39 3.01 3.87
C TYR A 415 -12.66 3.16 5.19
N LEU A 416 -13.23 3.95 6.11
CA LEU A 416 -12.65 4.24 7.42
C LEU A 416 -13.54 3.70 8.53
N ILE A 417 -12.95 2.93 9.44
CA ILE A 417 -13.57 2.58 10.73
C ILE A 417 -12.93 3.42 11.81
N LYS A 418 -13.68 4.36 12.39
CA LYS A 418 -13.28 5.15 13.54
C LYS A 418 -13.69 4.43 14.82
N ILE A 419 -12.71 4.07 15.62
CA ILE A 419 -12.88 3.30 16.85
C ILE A 419 -12.74 4.25 18.03
N ILE A 420 -13.83 4.44 18.77
CA ILE A 420 -13.81 5.24 19.99
C ILE A 420 -13.52 4.31 21.17
N PRO A 421 -12.44 4.57 21.92
CA PRO A 421 -12.20 3.89 23.19
C PRO A 421 -13.44 4.00 24.08
N SER A 422 -13.94 2.87 24.55
CA SER A 422 -14.95 2.81 25.59
C SER A 422 -14.57 1.75 26.61
N THR A 423 -14.91 1.97 27.88
CA THR A 423 -14.63 1.01 28.95
C THR A 423 -15.24 -0.34 28.60
N PHE A 424 -14.39 -1.29 28.25
CA PHE A 424 -14.78 -2.61 27.78
C PHE A 424 -14.06 -3.68 28.59
N LEU A 425 -14.84 -4.57 29.19
CA LEU A 425 -14.35 -5.67 30.01
C LEU A 425 -14.54 -7.06 29.37
N GLY A 426 -15.24 -7.12 28.24
CA GLY A 426 -15.69 -8.38 27.65
C GLY A 426 -17.00 -8.91 28.26
N PRO A 427 -17.43 -10.12 27.87
CA PRO A 427 -18.64 -10.75 28.37
C PRO A 427 -18.50 -11.26 29.82
N ASP A 428 -19.63 -11.45 30.50
CA ASP A 428 -19.68 -12.04 31.84
C ASP A 428 -18.99 -13.41 31.88
N THR A 429 -18.26 -13.66 32.96
CA THR A 429 -17.54 -14.92 33.18
C THR A 429 -17.79 -15.46 34.59
N ALA A 430 -17.70 -16.78 34.74
CA ALA A 430 -17.77 -17.46 36.03
C ALA A 430 -16.45 -18.16 36.34
N ILE A 431 -16.06 -18.12 37.62
CA ILE A 431 -14.87 -18.82 38.15
C ILE A 431 -15.29 -19.76 39.27
N CYS A 432 -14.51 -20.83 39.49
CA CYS A 432 -14.75 -21.71 40.63
C CYS A 432 -14.33 -21.03 41.94
N SER A 433 -14.92 -21.49 43.04
CA SER A 433 -14.47 -21.05 44.37
C SER A 433 -12.99 -21.40 44.56
N LEU A 434 -12.21 -20.42 45.04
CA LEU A 434 -10.75 -20.48 45.26
C LEU A 434 -9.88 -20.33 44.01
N ASP A 435 -10.46 -20.22 42.82
CA ASP A 435 -9.71 -19.83 41.62
C ASP A 435 -9.61 -18.30 41.53
N THR A 436 -8.64 -17.83 40.77
CA THR A 436 -8.43 -16.41 40.47
C THR A 436 -8.54 -16.15 38.97
N ILE A 437 -9.08 -14.99 38.59
CA ILE A 437 -9.05 -14.52 37.19
C ILE A 437 -8.54 -13.10 37.11
N SER A 438 -7.75 -12.82 36.08
CA SER A 438 -7.41 -11.44 35.71
C SER A 438 -8.52 -10.85 34.85
N LEU A 439 -9.08 -9.75 35.32
CA LEU A 439 -9.93 -8.88 34.53
C LEU A 439 -9.04 -8.03 33.63
N ASN A 440 -9.51 -7.74 32.42
CA ASN A 440 -8.77 -6.92 31.45
C ASN A 440 -9.70 -5.85 30.88
N ALA A 441 -9.81 -4.72 31.59
CA ALA A 441 -10.61 -3.59 31.15
C ALA A 441 -9.80 -2.70 30.21
N ASN A 442 -10.38 -2.34 29.08
CA ASN A 442 -9.77 -1.57 28.00
C ASN A 442 -10.62 -0.34 27.65
N GLY A 443 -10.07 0.56 26.83
CA GLY A 443 -10.82 1.65 26.20
C GLY A 443 -11.19 2.82 27.11
N GLY A 444 -10.49 3.02 28.22
CA GLY A 444 -10.58 4.23 29.04
C GLY A 444 -9.27 4.50 29.78
N ASP A 445 -9.10 5.72 30.30
CA ASP A 445 -7.85 6.13 30.98
C ASP A 445 -7.90 5.93 32.49
N THR A 446 -9.09 5.78 33.05
CA THR A 446 -9.31 5.62 34.49
C THR A 446 -10.40 4.59 34.73
N PHE A 447 -10.08 3.58 35.54
CA PHE A 447 -10.97 2.45 35.83
C PHE A 447 -11.32 2.45 37.30
N TYR A 448 -12.61 2.24 37.61
CA TYR A 448 -13.09 2.09 38.98
C TYR A 448 -13.89 0.81 39.10
N TRP A 449 -13.49 -0.03 40.06
CA TRP A 449 -14.16 -1.30 40.34
C TRP A 449 -15.07 -1.20 41.55
N SER A 450 -16.29 -1.72 41.41
CA SER A 450 -17.24 -1.83 42.52
C SER A 450 -18.01 -3.14 42.43
N THR A 451 -18.33 -3.73 43.58
CA THR A 451 -19.19 -4.92 43.62
C THR A 451 -20.64 -4.50 43.41
N LEU A 452 -21.30 -5.06 42.38
CA LEU A 452 -22.74 -4.86 42.19
C LEU A 452 -23.57 -5.71 43.17
N GLN A 453 -23.09 -6.92 43.45
CA GLN A 453 -23.72 -7.87 44.38
C GLN A 453 -22.68 -8.85 44.94
N GLY A 454 -22.80 -9.22 46.21
CA GLY A 454 -21.89 -10.18 46.88
C GLY A 454 -20.98 -9.53 47.91
N ASP A 455 -19.86 -10.20 48.21
CA ASP A 455 -18.87 -9.71 49.18
C ASP A 455 -18.17 -8.44 48.65
N PRO A 456 -17.84 -7.47 49.53
CA PRO A 456 -17.19 -6.24 49.12
C PRO A 456 -15.76 -6.52 48.58
N ILE A 457 -15.29 -5.61 47.72
CA ILE A 457 -13.89 -5.60 47.27
C ILE A 457 -12.97 -5.23 48.45
N ILE A 458 -11.94 -6.04 48.66
CA ILE A 458 -10.90 -5.88 49.68
C ILE A 458 -9.53 -5.87 48.98
N THR A 459 -8.94 -4.68 48.83
CA THR A 459 -7.59 -4.49 48.28
C THR A 459 -6.57 -4.37 49.40
N GLY A 460 -6.03 -5.52 49.85
CA GLY A 460 -4.93 -5.62 50.82
C GLY A 460 -5.30 -6.29 52.15
N GLY A 461 -4.28 -6.78 52.85
CA GLY A 461 -4.44 -7.52 54.10
C GLY A 461 -4.66 -9.02 53.92
N VAL A 462 -4.96 -9.72 55.02
CA VAL A 462 -5.03 -11.21 55.06
C VAL A 462 -6.23 -11.77 54.26
N ASN A 463 -7.23 -10.93 53.97
CA ASN A 463 -8.45 -11.30 53.25
C ASN A 463 -8.57 -10.57 51.90
N GLN A 464 -7.44 -10.24 51.26
CA GLN A 464 -7.46 -9.61 49.94
C GLN A 464 -8.15 -10.54 48.93
N ASN A 465 -9.18 -10.03 48.25
CA ASN A 465 -9.94 -10.74 47.22
C ASN A 465 -9.96 -9.95 45.90
N PHE A 466 -9.16 -8.90 45.79
CA PHE A 466 -9.07 -8.09 44.57
C PHE A 466 -7.70 -7.40 44.50
N GLY A 467 -7.11 -7.35 43.30
CA GLY A 467 -5.76 -6.82 43.08
C GLY A 467 -5.65 -5.31 43.28
N CYS A 468 -6.61 -4.54 42.76
CA CYS A 468 -6.65 -3.09 42.81
C CYS A 468 -8.03 -2.57 42.41
N VAL A 469 -8.45 -1.42 42.97
CA VAL A 469 -9.75 -0.78 42.64
C VAL A 469 -9.64 0.31 41.58
N GLU A 470 -8.44 0.85 41.38
CA GLU A 470 -8.14 1.93 40.42
C GLU A 470 -7.08 1.46 39.41
N CYS A 471 -7.43 0.46 38.61
CA CYS A 471 -6.51 -0.14 37.64
C CYS A 471 -7.29 -0.84 36.51
N PRO A 472 -6.71 -0.94 35.30
CA PRO A 472 -7.34 -1.64 34.18
C PRO A 472 -7.44 -3.15 34.42
N ASN A 473 -6.40 -3.74 35.05
CA ASN A 473 -6.20 -5.19 35.06
C ASN A 473 -6.10 -5.79 36.48
N PRO A 474 -7.15 -5.72 37.33
CA PRO A 474 -7.12 -6.39 38.61
C PRO A 474 -7.28 -7.91 38.45
N TRP A 475 -6.73 -8.66 39.39
CA TRP A 475 -7.15 -10.03 39.64
C TRP A 475 -8.28 -10.06 40.67
N ILE A 476 -9.20 -11.02 40.55
CA ILE A 476 -10.23 -11.36 41.56
C ILE A 476 -9.99 -12.77 42.09
#